data_AF-A0A5D2TBR2-F1
#
_entry.id   AF-A0A5D2TBR2-F1
#
_cell.length_a   1.000
_cell.length_b   1.000
_cell.length_c   1.000
_cell.angle_alpha   90.00
_cell.angle_beta   90.00
_cell.angle_gamma   90.00
#
_symmetry.space_group_name_H-M   'P 1'
#
loop_
_entity.id
_entity.type
_entity.pdbx_description
1 polymer ?
#
loop_
_entity_poly.entity_id
_entity_poly.type
_entity_poly.pdbx_seq_one_letter_code
_entity_poly.pdbx_strand_id
1 'polypeptide(L)'
;MNYFSSRNTLRFRFHCSEYGLLSAIIAPNNKLHLHFSAENMQNPTHFGWQIELNNPNNLSHHQPTPSTSFVKTLNLISVNHLSNEAASCMVSKFGLLENLKIIGCHGLESMSIASDTKLLSLTIFDCPHSKSLHIRPYKLRTFLYRGKFPCFLPEFHFNLGNAMLDSRQGPAYNTFKTCDFDRVLLTIKNSEILTLCKWTFEIDLRHAKCNKMFRASGQIHKITVSRSG
;
A
#
# COMPACT_ATOMS: atom_id res chain seq x y z
N MET A 1 -14.30 -30.40 -15.01
CA MET A 1 -13.97 -29.43 -16.09
C MET A 1 -14.02 -28.04 -15.46
N ASN A 2 -12.99 -27.20 -15.39
CA ASN A 2 -11.84 -27.00 -16.26
C ASN A 2 -10.55 -26.72 -15.45
N TYR A 3 -9.46 -27.34 -15.90
CA TYR A 3 -8.10 -26.97 -15.53
C TYR A 3 -7.71 -25.67 -16.26
N PHE A 4 -7.23 -24.67 -15.52
CA PHE A 4 -6.26 -23.71 -16.05
C PHE A 4 -4.98 -23.84 -15.22
N SER A 5 -4.07 -24.68 -15.70
CA SER A 5 -2.71 -24.80 -15.19
C SER A 5 -1.88 -23.66 -15.77
N SER A 6 -1.58 -22.65 -14.96
CA SER A 6 -0.43 -21.77 -15.20
C SER A 6 0.82 -22.55 -14.76
N ARG A 7 1.61 -23.01 -15.73
CA ARG A 7 2.68 -24.02 -15.59
C ARG A 7 3.86 -23.68 -14.65
N ASN A 8 3.96 -22.49 -14.05
CA ASN A 8 5.16 -22.08 -13.28
C ASN A 8 4.81 -21.43 -11.92
N THR A 9 3.77 -21.90 -11.24
CA THR A 9 3.37 -21.35 -9.94
C THR A 9 3.72 -22.34 -8.82
N LEU A 10 4.76 -22.05 -8.04
CA LEU A 10 5.10 -22.86 -6.87
C LEU A 10 4.37 -22.31 -5.65
N ARG A 11 3.69 -23.20 -4.92
CA ARG A 11 3.01 -22.86 -3.67
C ARG A 11 3.64 -23.61 -2.51
N PHE A 12 4.04 -22.86 -1.49
CA PHE A 12 4.52 -23.36 -0.22
C PHE A 12 3.52 -22.99 0.89
N ARG A 13 3.45 -23.83 1.91
CA ARG A 13 2.66 -23.58 3.11
C ARG A 13 3.54 -23.92 4.31
N PHE A 14 3.63 -22.97 5.23
CA PHE A 14 4.39 -23.09 6.45
C PHE A 14 3.41 -22.94 7.62
N HIS A 15 3.33 -23.97 8.46
CA HIS A 15 2.65 -23.86 9.74
C HIS A 15 3.61 -23.21 10.73
N CYS A 16 3.24 -22.05 11.24
CA CYS A 16 3.95 -21.38 12.31
C CYS A 16 3.15 -21.63 13.59
N SER A 17 3.71 -22.41 14.51
CA SER A 17 3.02 -23.02 15.66
C SER A 17 2.26 -22.04 16.56
N GLU A 18 2.61 -20.74 16.55
CA GLU A 18 1.94 -19.69 17.34
C GLU A 18 1.35 -18.54 16.50
N TYR A 19 1.61 -18.49 15.18
CA TYR A 19 1.38 -17.28 14.37
C TYR A 19 0.44 -17.53 13.17
N GLY A 20 -0.13 -18.74 13.10
CA GLY A 20 -1.02 -19.16 12.02
C GLY A 20 -0.26 -19.72 10.81
N LEU A 21 -0.95 -19.74 9.68
CA LEU A 21 -0.46 -20.34 8.44
C LEU A 21 0.08 -19.25 7.50
N LEU A 22 1.32 -19.42 7.05
CA LEU A 22 1.91 -18.64 5.97
C LEU A 22 1.84 -19.43 4.67
N SER A 23 1.13 -18.92 3.66
CA SER A 23 1.20 -19.44 2.30
C SER A 23 2.04 -18.53 1.42
N ALA A 24 3.08 -19.08 0.80
CA ALA A 24 3.88 -18.38 -0.20
C ALA A 24 3.55 -18.91 -1.59
N ILE A 25 3.34 -18.02 -2.56
CA ILE A 25 3.14 -18.36 -3.97
C ILE A 25 4.16 -17.60 -4.80
N ILE A 26 5.06 -18.35 -5.44
CA ILE A 26 5.99 -17.82 -6.43
C ILE A 26 5.27 -17.87 -7.77
N ALA A 27 4.99 -16.70 -8.33
CA ALA A 27 4.39 -16.54 -9.63
C ALA A 27 5.44 -16.09 -10.66
N PRO A 28 5.17 -16.26 -11.96
CA PRO A 28 6.03 -15.74 -13.02
C PRO A 28 6.33 -14.25 -12.87
N ASN A 29 7.38 -13.78 -13.56
CA ASN A 29 7.80 -12.38 -13.59
C ASN A 29 8.21 -11.83 -12.22
N ASN A 30 8.96 -12.64 -11.46
CA ASN A 30 9.56 -12.25 -10.19
C ASN A 30 8.52 -11.75 -9.16
N LYS A 31 7.37 -12.40 -9.14
CA LYS A 31 6.26 -12.03 -8.28
C LYS A 31 6.11 -13.03 -7.13
N LEU A 32 6.09 -12.52 -5.92
CA LEU A 32 5.88 -13.30 -4.71
C LEU A 32 4.58 -12.85 -4.05
N HIS A 33 3.73 -13.79 -3.70
CA HIS A 33 2.57 -13.55 -2.85
C HIS A 33 2.79 -14.24 -1.51
N LEU A 34 2.67 -13.49 -0.42
CA LEU A 34 2.69 -13.99 0.94
C LEU A 34 1.33 -13.74 1.56
N HIS A 35 0.67 -14.81 1.96
CA HIS A 35 -0.63 -14.78 2.62
C HIS A 35 -0.48 -15.24 4.05
N PHE A 36 -0.77 -14.35 4.98
CA PHE A 36 -0.72 -14.58 6.42
C PHE A 36 -2.14 -14.82 6.90
N SER A 37 -2.45 -16.06 7.25
CA SER A 37 -3.74 -16.40 7.85
C SER A 37 -3.57 -16.64 9.34
N ALA A 38 -4.26 -15.85 10.15
CA ALA A 38 -4.47 -16.14 11.56
C ALA A 38 -5.80 -16.87 11.71
N GLU A 39 -5.85 -17.92 12.51
CA GLU A 39 -7.09 -18.64 12.81
C GLU A 39 -8.00 -17.74 13.67
N ASN A 40 -9.25 -17.53 13.24
CA ASN A 40 -10.37 -16.98 14.00
C ASN A 40 -10.10 -15.71 14.86
N MET A 41 -9.70 -14.59 14.27
CA MET A 41 -9.73 -13.29 14.96
C MET A 41 -11.02 -12.53 14.65
N GLN A 42 -12.06 -12.72 15.48
CA GLN A 42 -13.31 -11.92 15.41
C GLN A 42 -13.07 -10.45 15.74
N ASN A 43 -12.09 -10.15 16.60
CA ASN A 43 -11.63 -8.80 16.91
C ASN A 43 -10.12 -8.72 16.65
N PRO A 44 -9.69 -8.17 15.50
CA PRO A 44 -8.26 -8.09 15.20
C PRO A 44 -7.58 -7.13 16.17
N THR A 45 -6.46 -7.54 16.78
CA THR A 45 -5.63 -6.62 17.57
C THR A 45 -5.08 -5.52 16.67
N HIS A 46 -5.20 -4.28 17.15
CA HIS A 46 -4.76 -3.11 16.41
C HIS A 46 -3.23 -3.00 16.44
N PHE A 47 -2.62 -2.62 15.32
CA PHE A 47 -1.16 -2.50 15.23
C PHE A 47 -0.70 -1.41 14.27
N GLY A 48 0.48 -0.87 14.56
CA GLY A 48 1.27 -0.07 13.63
C GLY A 48 2.26 -0.95 12.85
N TRP A 49 2.57 -0.57 11.62
CA TRP A 49 3.48 -1.33 10.78
C TRP A 49 4.48 -0.43 10.06
N GLN A 50 5.75 -0.69 10.30
CA GLN A 50 6.86 0.00 9.65
C GLN A 50 7.58 -0.95 8.69
N ILE A 51 7.67 -0.53 7.43
CA ILE A 51 8.40 -1.22 6.38
C ILE A 51 9.56 -0.34 5.98
N GLU A 52 10.77 -0.86 6.09
CA GLU A 52 11.98 -0.21 5.59
C GLU A 52 12.61 -1.06 4.49
N LEU A 53 12.63 -0.51 3.29
CA LEU A 53 13.23 -1.15 2.13
C LEU A 53 14.69 -0.75 2.01
N ASN A 54 15.59 -1.74 2.03
CA ASN A 54 17.05 -1.64 1.92
C ASN A 54 17.67 -0.56 2.83
N ASN A 55 17.39 -0.60 4.13
CA ASN A 55 18.13 0.24 5.07
C ASN A 55 19.59 -0.26 5.16
N PRO A 56 20.59 0.53 4.71
CA PRO A 56 22.00 0.12 4.77
C PRO A 56 22.49 -0.12 6.20
N ASN A 57 21.84 0.48 7.22
CA ASN A 57 22.21 0.30 8.62
C ASN A 57 21.70 -1.02 9.23
N ASN A 58 20.78 -1.73 8.57
CA ASN A 58 20.36 -3.08 8.98
C ASN A 58 21.27 -4.19 8.43
N LEU A 59 22.35 -3.82 7.73
CA LEU A 59 23.48 -4.71 7.44
C LEU A 59 24.36 -4.83 8.69
N SER A 60 23.80 -5.40 9.75
CA SER A 60 24.57 -5.86 10.91
C SER A 60 25.72 -6.77 10.45
N HIS A 61 26.86 -6.68 11.15
CA HIS A 61 28.23 -7.15 10.87
C HIS A 61 28.46 -8.64 10.49
N HIS A 62 27.45 -9.39 10.07
CA HIS A 62 27.61 -10.77 9.60
C HIS A 62 27.30 -10.88 8.11
N GLN A 63 28.37 -10.80 7.32
CA GLN A 63 28.52 -11.16 5.90
C GLN A 63 27.47 -10.60 4.90
N PRO A 64 27.92 -9.96 3.79
CA PRO A 64 27.05 -9.63 2.68
C PRO A 64 26.68 -10.95 1.99
N THR A 65 25.59 -11.58 2.42
CA THR A 65 24.93 -12.56 1.56
C THR A 65 24.40 -11.76 0.37
N PRO A 66 24.81 -12.07 -0.87
CA PRO A 66 24.19 -11.45 -2.02
C PRO A 66 22.70 -11.73 -1.92
N SER A 67 21.87 -10.69 -1.96
CA SER A 67 20.42 -10.86 -2.03
C SER A 67 20.10 -11.53 -3.37
N THR A 68 20.04 -12.86 -3.36
CA THR A 68 19.70 -13.70 -4.52
C THR A 68 18.22 -13.62 -4.89
N SER A 69 17.44 -12.82 -4.17
CA SER A 69 16.01 -12.67 -4.36
C SER A 69 15.73 -11.68 -5.51
N PHE A 70 15.43 -12.23 -6.69
CA PHE A 70 15.05 -11.45 -7.86
C PHE A 70 13.65 -10.83 -7.78
N VAL A 71 12.98 -10.87 -6.62
CA VAL A 71 11.58 -10.45 -6.44
C VAL A 71 11.44 -8.96 -6.74
N LYS A 72 10.65 -8.64 -7.77
CA LYS A 72 10.31 -7.26 -8.17
C LYS A 72 8.92 -6.85 -7.74
N THR A 73 8.02 -7.83 -7.57
CA THR A 73 6.65 -7.58 -7.13
C THR A 73 6.34 -8.44 -5.91
N LEU A 74 5.94 -7.79 -4.82
CA LEU A 74 5.55 -8.45 -3.59
C LEU A 74 4.11 -8.11 -3.24
N ASN A 75 3.32 -9.14 -3.00
CA ASN A 75 1.96 -9.02 -2.49
C ASN A 75 1.93 -9.57 -1.07
N LEU A 76 1.73 -8.69 -0.10
CA LEU A 76 1.50 -9.02 1.30
C LEU A 76 0.00 -9.02 1.56
N ILE A 77 -0.55 -10.17 1.94
CA ILE A 77 -1.98 -10.37 2.10
C ILE A 77 -2.24 -10.77 3.55
N SER A 78 -3.14 -10.03 4.21
CA SER A 78 -3.63 -10.32 5.56
C SER A 78 -2.55 -10.33 6.66
N VAL A 79 -1.51 -9.50 6.50
CA VAL A 79 -0.55 -9.23 7.58
C VAL A 79 -1.30 -8.68 8.79
N ASN A 80 -0.93 -9.17 9.97
CA ASN A 80 -1.56 -8.87 11.25
C ASN A 80 -0.50 -8.55 12.32
N HIS A 81 -0.95 -8.23 13.54
CA HIS A 81 -0.07 -7.87 14.66
C HIS A 81 0.96 -8.92 15.06
N LEU A 82 0.74 -10.19 14.73
CA LEU A 82 1.67 -11.29 15.02
C LEU A 82 2.71 -11.51 13.91
N SER A 83 2.45 -11.00 12.72
CA SER A 83 3.25 -11.30 11.51
C SER A 83 3.90 -10.06 10.90
N ASN A 84 3.58 -8.86 11.39
CA ASN A 84 4.07 -7.58 10.86
C ASN A 84 5.60 -7.48 10.91
N GLU A 85 6.23 -7.90 12.00
CA GLU A 85 7.68 -7.86 12.17
C GLU A 85 8.37 -8.86 11.23
N ALA A 86 7.88 -10.10 11.18
CA ALA A 86 8.38 -11.11 10.25
C ALA A 86 8.23 -10.65 8.78
N ALA A 87 7.08 -10.04 8.44
CA ALA A 87 6.85 -9.49 7.12
C ALA A 87 7.84 -8.35 6.81
N SER A 88 8.09 -7.42 7.74
CA SER A 88 9.08 -6.36 7.57
C SER A 88 10.49 -6.90 7.36
N CYS A 89 10.90 -7.90 8.16
CA CYS A 89 12.18 -8.58 8.02
C CYS A 89 12.35 -9.34 6.70
N MET A 90 11.26 -9.83 6.10
CA MET A 90 11.30 -10.43 4.76
C MET A 90 11.39 -9.35 3.69
N VAL A 91 10.58 -8.30 3.82
CA VAL A 91 10.50 -7.20 2.85
C VAL A 91 11.83 -6.48 2.71
N SER A 92 12.55 -6.26 3.82
CA SER A 92 13.86 -5.61 3.83
C SER A 92 14.94 -6.37 3.05
N LYS A 93 14.74 -7.68 2.79
CA LYS A 93 15.65 -8.53 2.01
C LYS A 93 15.44 -8.43 0.50
N PHE A 94 14.37 -7.78 0.03
CA PHE A 94 14.07 -7.66 -1.40
C PHE A 94 14.69 -6.40 -2.00
N GLY A 95 15.99 -6.49 -2.28
CA GLY A 95 16.83 -5.41 -2.83
C GLY A 95 16.29 -4.75 -4.10
N LEU A 96 15.58 -5.52 -4.92
CA LEU A 96 15.10 -5.14 -6.25
C LEU A 96 13.59 -4.87 -6.29
N LEU A 97 12.94 -4.71 -5.14
CA LEU A 97 11.50 -4.54 -5.09
C LEU A 97 11.06 -3.23 -5.76
N GLU A 98 10.26 -3.35 -6.81
CA GLU A 98 9.69 -2.23 -7.59
C GLU A 98 8.21 -2.02 -7.26
N ASN A 99 7.50 -3.09 -6.89
CA ASN A 99 6.05 -3.08 -6.70
C ASN A 99 5.68 -3.74 -5.37
N LEU A 100 5.03 -3.00 -4.48
CA LEU A 100 4.51 -3.50 -3.21
C LEU A 100 3.00 -3.40 -3.18
N LYS A 101 2.32 -4.51 -2.89
CA LYS A 101 0.89 -4.56 -2.64
C LYS A 101 0.62 -5.04 -1.23
N ILE A 102 -0.24 -4.34 -0.52
CA ILE A 102 -0.68 -4.66 0.84
C ILE A 102 -2.20 -4.75 0.80
N ILE A 103 -2.73 -5.93 1.12
CA ILE A 103 -4.13 -6.25 0.87
C ILE A 103 -4.73 -6.93 2.10
N GLY A 104 -5.89 -6.46 2.55
CA GLY A 104 -6.69 -7.18 3.54
C GLY A 104 -6.05 -7.28 4.93
N CYS A 105 -5.21 -6.32 5.32
CA CYS A 105 -4.57 -6.30 6.63
C CYS A 105 -5.53 -5.75 7.70
N HIS A 106 -6.20 -6.65 8.42
CA HIS A 106 -7.12 -6.32 9.52
C HIS A 106 -6.35 -5.90 10.78
N GLY A 107 -6.85 -4.92 11.53
CA GLY A 107 -6.16 -4.34 12.69
C GLY A 107 -5.05 -3.33 12.34
N LEU A 108 -4.64 -3.21 11.07
CA LEU A 108 -3.62 -2.24 10.67
C LEU A 108 -4.14 -0.81 10.84
N GLU A 109 -3.64 -0.07 11.83
CA GLU A 109 -4.06 1.32 12.11
C GLU A 109 -3.14 2.35 11.48
N SER A 110 -1.82 2.15 11.58
CA SER A 110 -0.83 3.08 11.08
C SER A 110 0.21 2.33 10.26
N MET A 111 0.64 2.95 9.17
CA MET A 111 1.66 2.39 8.32
C MET A 111 2.70 3.44 7.95
N SER A 112 3.97 3.06 8.02
CA SER A 112 5.09 3.83 7.50
C SER A 112 5.85 2.98 6.50
N ILE A 113 6.04 3.50 5.29
CA ILE A 113 6.87 2.87 4.27
C ILE A 113 8.04 3.81 4.01
N ALA A 114 9.24 3.33 4.33
CA ALA A 114 10.51 3.92 3.92
C ALA A 114 11.09 3.13 2.76
N SER A 115 11.71 3.84 1.83
CA SER A 115 12.51 3.23 0.79
C SER A 115 13.53 4.23 0.28
N ASP A 116 14.80 3.87 0.41
CA ASP A 116 15.90 4.56 -0.28
C ASP A 116 16.04 4.08 -1.74
N THR A 117 15.09 3.27 -2.22
CA THR A 117 15.26 2.31 -3.32
C THR A 117 14.35 2.62 -4.51
N LYS A 118 14.17 1.61 -5.38
CA LYS A 118 13.44 1.67 -6.66
C LYS A 118 11.93 1.41 -6.50
N LEU A 119 11.31 1.64 -5.34
CA LEU A 119 9.88 1.38 -5.24
C LEU A 119 9.09 2.34 -6.16
N LEU A 120 8.53 1.79 -7.24
CA LEU A 120 7.81 2.53 -8.29
C LEU A 120 6.30 2.46 -8.09
N SER A 121 5.78 1.38 -7.50
CA SER A 121 4.35 1.17 -7.32
C SER A 121 4.02 0.73 -5.90
N LEU A 122 3.04 1.40 -5.31
CA LEU A 122 2.45 1.05 -4.02
C LEU A 122 0.93 0.87 -4.19
N THR A 123 0.42 -0.26 -3.72
CA THR A 123 -1.01 -0.55 -3.67
C THR A 123 -1.41 -0.93 -2.25
N ILE A 124 -2.41 -0.26 -1.68
CA ILE A 124 -2.96 -0.59 -0.36
C ILE A 124 -4.47 -0.70 -0.49
N PHE A 125 -5.00 -1.92 -0.41
CA PHE A 125 -6.42 -2.20 -0.59
C PHE A 125 -7.01 -2.94 0.61
N ASP A 126 -8.25 -2.57 0.93
CA ASP A 126 -9.14 -3.34 1.81
C ASP A 126 -8.54 -3.57 3.20
N CYS A 127 -7.83 -2.57 3.74
CA CYS A 127 -7.33 -2.52 5.12
C CYS A 127 -8.27 -1.64 5.98
N PRO A 128 -9.32 -2.21 6.61
CA PRO A 128 -10.47 -1.45 7.11
C PRO A 128 -10.19 -0.53 8.32
N HIS A 129 -9.11 -0.80 9.05
CA HIS A 129 -8.75 -0.07 10.27
C HIS A 129 -7.69 1.00 10.03
N SER A 130 -7.23 1.18 8.79
CA SER A 130 -6.13 2.09 8.46
C SER A 130 -6.55 3.54 8.68
N LYS A 131 -5.87 4.21 9.61
CA LYS A 131 -6.10 5.60 10.03
C LYS A 131 -4.97 6.53 9.61
N SER A 132 -3.75 6.03 9.45
CA SER A 132 -2.58 6.84 9.11
C SER A 132 -1.66 6.15 8.10
N LEU A 133 -1.25 6.89 7.06
CA LEU A 133 -0.30 6.44 6.05
C LEU A 133 0.84 7.46 5.91
N HIS A 134 2.04 7.02 6.27
CA HIS A 134 3.29 7.75 6.03
C HIS A 134 4.03 7.13 4.85
N ILE A 135 4.12 7.88 3.75
CA ILE A 135 4.70 7.43 2.48
C ILE A 135 5.95 8.27 2.22
N ARG A 136 7.12 7.63 2.30
CA ARG A 136 8.44 8.23 2.09
C ARG A 136 9.17 7.89 0.77
N PRO A 137 8.80 6.86 -0.03
CA PRO A 137 9.54 6.55 -1.26
C PRO A 137 9.47 7.66 -2.32
N TYR A 138 10.58 8.35 -2.59
CA TYR A 138 10.62 9.51 -3.49
C TYR A 138 10.50 9.17 -5.00
N LYS A 139 10.72 7.92 -5.41
CA LYS A 139 10.63 7.45 -6.82
C LYS A 139 9.26 6.90 -7.20
N LEU A 140 8.26 7.02 -6.32
CA LEU A 140 6.94 6.46 -6.56
C LEU A 140 6.30 7.07 -7.83
N ARG A 141 5.83 6.19 -8.72
CA ARG A 141 5.12 6.53 -9.98
C ARG A 141 3.67 6.11 -9.96
N THR A 142 3.34 5.05 -9.22
CA THR A 142 1.98 4.56 -9.07
C THR A 142 1.60 4.48 -7.60
N PHE A 143 0.50 5.12 -7.22
CA PHE A 143 -0.08 5.02 -5.89
C PHE A 143 -1.56 4.70 -5.96
N LEU A 144 -1.95 3.52 -5.49
CA LEU A 144 -3.34 3.05 -5.53
C LEU A 144 -3.82 2.75 -4.11
N TYR A 145 -4.83 3.48 -3.66
CA TYR A 145 -5.45 3.30 -2.35
C TYR A 145 -6.95 3.00 -2.49
N ARG A 146 -7.43 2.04 -1.69
CA ARG A 146 -8.87 1.76 -1.50
C ARG A 146 -9.14 1.44 -0.04
N GLY A 147 -10.06 2.16 0.58
CA GLY A 147 -10.41 2.00 2.00
C GLY A 147 -11.18 3.20 2.55
N LYS A 148 -11.12 3.41 3.87
CA LYS A 148 -11.55 4.68 4.48
C LYS A 148 -10.43 5.70 4.35
N PHE A 149 -10.72 6.97 4.10
CA PHE A 149 -9.69 7.99 3.91
C PHE A 149 -8.80 8.15 5.17
N PRO A 150 -7.50 7.78 5.11
CA PRO A 150 -6.59 7.91 6.24
C PRO A 150 -6.00 9.32 6.30
N CYS A 151 -5.36 9.65 7.42
CA CYS A 151 -4.47 10.79 7.51
C CYS A 151 -3.20 10.47 6.71
N PHE A 152 -2.93 11.26 5.67
CA PHE A 152 -1.73 11.11 4.86
C PHE A 152 -0.63 12.04 5.34
N LEU A 153 0.56 11.46 5.45
CA LEU A 153 1.80 12.14 5.75
C LEU A 153 2.76 11.86 4.60
N PRO A 154 2.65 12.59 3.47
CA PRO A 154 3.66 12.52 2.43
C PRO A 154 4.90 13.30 2.87
N GLU A 155 6.08 12.69 2.74
CA GLU A 155 7.34 13.38 3.03
C GLU A 155 7.84 14.20 1.83
N PHE A 156 7.46 13.80 0.62
CA PHE A 156 7.87 14.43 -0.63
C PHE A 156 6.70 14.73 -1.55
N HIS A 157 6.92 15.62 -2.51
CA HIS A 157 6.02 15.79 -3.64
C HIS A 157 6.24 14.65 -4.63
N PHE A 158 5.17 13.97 -5.03
CA PHE A 158 5.26 12.86 -5.98
C PHE A 158 4.85 13.31 -7.38
N ASN A 159 5.65 12.95 -8.38
CA ASN A 159 5.28 13.02 -9.78
C ASN A 159 4.77 11.63 -10.19
N LEU A 160 3.50 11.38 -9.91
CA LEU A 160 2.84 10.09 -10.16
C LEU A 160 2.42 10.02 -11.64
N GLY A 161 2.69 8.89 -12.31
CA GLY A 161 2.03 8.58 -13.57
C GLY A 161 0.58 8.15 -13.33
N ASN A 162 0.31 7.47 -12.22
CA ASN A 162 -1.03 7.00 -11.88
C ASN A 162 -1.32 7.11 -10.38
N ALA A 163 -2.42 7.76 -10.02
CA ALA A 163 -2.91 7.86 -8.67
C ALA A 163 -4.37 7.40 -8.60
N MET A 164 -4.71 6.62 -7.58
CA MET A 164 -6.08 6.28 -7.24
C MET A 164 -6.32 6.46 -5.75
N LEU A 165 -7.38 7.18 -5.40
CA LEU A 165 -7.92 7.28 -4.05
C LEU A 165 -9.40 6.89 -4.07
N ASP A 166 -9.65 5.64 -3.76
CA ASP A 166 -10.99 5.08 -3.66
C ASP A 166 -11.45 5.03 -2.20
N SER A 167 -11.81 6.21 -1.67
CA SER A 167 -12.24 6.41 -0.28
C SER A 167 -13.76 6.48 -0.10
N ARG A 168 -14.50 5.73 -0.91
CA ARG A 168 -15.98 5.70 -0.93
C ARG A 168 -16.62 5.30 0.40
N GLN A 169 -15.84 4.76 1.34
CA GLN A 169 -16.27 4.41 2.70
C GLN A 169 -16.22 5.59 3.68
N GLY A 170 -15.83 6.79 3.24
CA GLY A 170 -15.71 7.96 4.10
C GLY A 170 -14.36 8.08 4.81
N PRO A 171 -14.23 8.99 5.79
CA PRO A 171 -13.00 9.20 6.53
C PRO A 171 -12.77 8.09 7.56
N ALA A 172 -11.50 7.78 7.85
CA ALA A 172 -11.12 6.77 8.82
C ALA A 172 -11.31 7.24 10.29
N TYR A 173 -11.52 8.53 10.50
CA TYR A 173 -11.66 9.16 11.81
C TYR A 173 -12.72 10.26 11.80
N ASN A 174 -13.34 10.49 12.96
CA ASN A 174 -14.46 11.40 13.17
C ASN A 174 -14.08 12.90 13.18
N THR A 175 -12.79 13.21 13.39
CA THR A 175 -12.27 14.59 13.43
C THR A 175 -11.72 15.08 12.10
N PHE A 176 -12.06 14.42 10.98
CA PHE A 176 -11.60 14.77 9.65
C PHE A 176 -11.91 16.24 9.30
N LYS A 177 -10.87 16.98 8.92
CA LYS A 177 -10.96 18.37 8.47
C LYS A 177 -10.54 18.48 7.00
N THR A 178 -11.02 19.51 6.32
CA THR A 178 -10.64 19.79 4.93
C THR A 178 -9.14 19.98 4.74
N CYS A 179 -8.42 20.53 5.72
CA CYS A 179 -6.96 20.65 5.68
C CYS A 179 -6.22 19.29 5.68
N ASP A 180 -6.86 18.20 6.14
CA ASP A 180 -6.28 16.86 6.06
C ASP A 180 -6.22 16.39 4.60
N PHE A 181 -7.13 16.90 3.77
CA PHE A 181 -7.13 16.65 2.34
C PHE A 181 -6.02 17.44 1.62
N ASP A 182 -5.66 18.63 2.09
CA ASP A 182 -4.59 19.45 1.50
C ASP A 182 -3.24 18.70 1.44
N ARG A 183 -2.95 17.86 2.44
CA ARG A 183 -1.75 17.02 2.45
C ARG A 183 -1.76 15.99 1.32
N VAL A 184 -2.91 15.37 1.07
CA VAL A 184 -3.08 14.41 -0.02
C VAL A 184 -3.02 15.09 -1.37
N LEU A 185 -3.51 16.32 -1.48
CA LEU A 185 -3.41 17.09 -2.71
C LEU A 185 -1.96 17.25 -3.15
N LEU A 186 -1.02 17.45 -2.23
CA LEU A 186 0.41 17.49 -2.56
C LEU A 186 0.93 16.18 -3.17
N THR A 187 0.35 15.04 -2.80
CA THR A 187 0.68 13.72 -3.33
C THR A 187 0.13 13.51 -4.74
N ILE A 188 -1.12 13.90 -4.99
CA ILE A 188 -1.85 13.50 -6.21
C ILE A 188 -1.96 14.59 -7.28
N LYS A 189 -1.70 15.86 -6.96
CA LYS A 189 -1.96 16.99 -7.89
C LYS A 189 -1.21 16.91 -9.22
N ASN A 190 -0.02 16.30 -9.23
CA ASN A 190 0.82 16.15 -10.41
C ASN A 190 0.67 14.78 -11.07
N SER A 191 -0.46 14.10 -10.85
CA SER A 191 -0.68 12.77 -11.42
C SER A 191 -1.09 12.87 -12.89
N GLU A 192 -0.46 12.08 -13.78
CA GLU A 192 -0.90 12.03 -15.19
C GLU A 192 -2.31 11.42 -15.30
N ILE A 193 -2.56 10.33 -14.57
CA ILE A 193 -3.85 9.67 -14.44
C ILE A 193 -4.31 9.77 -12.99
N LEU A 194 -5.53 10.27 -12.77
CA LEU A 194 -6.12 10.38 -11.44
C LEU A 194 -7.50 9.72 -11.39
N THR A 195 -7.65 8.76 -10.48
CA THR A 195 -8.94 8.11 -10.20
C THR A 195 -9.40 8.45 -8.78
N LEU A 196 -10.57 9.06 -8.67
CA LEU A 196 -11.17 9.46 -7.39
C LEU A 196 -12.57 8.88 -7.25
N CYS A 197 -12.99 8.63 -6.01
CA CYS A 197 -14.37 8.27 -5.71
C CYS A 197 -15.28 9.50 -5.54
N LYS A 198 -16.60 9.31 -5.68
CA LYS A 198 -17.60 10.39 -5.51
C LYS A 198 -17.49 11.12 -4.17
N TRP A 199 -17.21 10.39 -3.08
CA TRP A 199 -17.08 10.96 -1.73
C TRP A 199 -16.04 12.09 -1.67
N THR A 200 -14.96 11.98 -2.45
CA THR A 200 -13.92 13.02 -2.55
C THR A 200 -14.45 14.34 -3.11
N PHE A 201 -15.43 14.31 -4.02
CA PHE A 201 -16.05 15.50 -4.60
C PHE A 201 -17.16 16.08 -3.70
N GLU A 202 -17.84 15.26 -2.89
CA GLU A 202 -18.90 15.72 -1.98
C GLU A 202 -18.35 16.55 -0.80
N ILE A 203 -17.11 16.30 -0.38
CA ILE A 203 -16.39 17.17 0.57
C ILE A 203 -16.10 18.55 -0.06
N ASP A 204 -15.78 18.56 -1.36
CA ASP A 204 -15.40 19.77 -2.09
C ASP A 204 -16.59 20.66 -2.45
N LEU A 205 -17.77 20.10 -2.70
CA LEU A 205 -18.98 20.89 -2.95
C LEU A 205 -19.37 21.80 -1.78
N ARG A 206 -18.91 21.50 -0.56
CA ARG A 206 -19.09 22.38 0.61
C ARG A 206 -18.00 23.47 0.76
N HIS A 207 -16.89 23.39 0.03
CA HIS A 207 -15.69 24.21 0.30
C HIS A 207 -14.98 24.83 -0.93
N ALA A 208 -15.43 24.56 -2.16
CA ALA A 208 -15.10 25.27 -3.41
C ALA A 208 -13.60 25.32 -3.85
N LYS A 209 -12.70 24.55 -3.23
CA LYS A 209 -11.24 24.62 -3.48
C LYS A 209 -10.72 23.57 -4.46
N CYS A 210 -11.22 22.34 -4.43
CA CYS A 210 -10.68 21.21 -5.21
C CYS A 210 -11.00 21.36 -6.70
N ASN A 211 -12.23 21.81 -7.04
CA ASN A 211 -12.64 22.09 -8.41
C ASN A 211 -11.79 23.17 -9.10
N LYS A 212 -11.36 24.22 -8.37
CA LYS A 212 -10.45 25.25 -8.92
C LYS A 212 -9.04 24.70 -9.14
N MET A 213 -8.59 23.79 -8.28
CA MET A 213 -7.24 23.23 -8.34
C MET A 213 -7.07 22.16 -9.43
N PHE A 214 -8.04 21.26 -9.62
CA PHE A 214 -8.00 20.28 -10.72
C PHE A 214 -8.00 20.95 -12.10
N ARG A 215 -8.66 22.13 -12.20
CA ARG A 215 -8.62 22.96 -13.42
C ARG A 215 -7.29 23.70 -13.59
N ALA A 216 -6.58 24.01 -12.51
CA ALA A 216 -5.30 24.74 -12.53
C ALA A 216 -4.06 23.84 -12.72
N SER A 217 -4.15 22.55 -12.38
CA SER A 217 -2.97 21.67 -12.33
C SER A 217 -2.37 21.31 -13.70
N GLY A 218 -3.06 21.56 -14.82
CA GLY A 218 -2.53 21.45 -16.20
C GLY A 218 -2.00 20.08 -16.68
N GLN A 219 -1.79 19.12 -15.77
CA GLN A 219 -1.09 17.84 -16.02
C GLN A 219 -1.98 16.61 -15.86
N ILE A 220 -3.24 16.77 -15.44
CA ILE A 220 -4.15 15.64 -15.29
C ILE A 220 -4.77 15.35 -16.64
N HIS A 221 -4.27 14.32 -17.30
CA HIS A 221 -4.69 13.94 -18.64
C HIS A 221 -6.02 13.18 -18.60
N LYS A 222 -6.33 12.51 -17.47
CA LYS A 222 -7.55 11.73 -17.30
C LYS A 222 -8.01 11.71 -15.84
N ILE A 223 -9.23 12.20 -15.61
CA ILE A 223 -9.96 12.03 -14.35
C ILE A 223 -11.02 10.97 -14.55
N THR A 224 -10.93 9.88 -13.81
CA THR A 224 -12.01 8.87 -13.75
C THR A 224 -12.72 8.97 -12.41
N VAL A 225 -14.02 9.25 -12.46
CA VAL A 225 -14.88 9.27 -11.26
C VAL A 225 -15.64 7.95 -11.20
N SER A 226 -15.38 7.15 -10.17
CA SER A 226 -16.10 5.90 -9.96
C SER A 226 -17.46 6.17 -9.30
N ARG A 227 -18.55 5.70 -9.92
CA ARG A 227 -19.92 5.82 -9.35
C ARG A 227 -20.03 4.98 -8.08
N SER A 228 -20.70 5.51 -7.06
CA SER A 228 -21.18 4.73 -5.91
C SER A 228 -22.20 3.71 -6.41
N GLY A 229 -21.96 2.43 -6.13
CA GLY A 229 -22.98 1.39 -6.26
C GLY A 229 -23.95 1.46 -5.10
#